data_AF-A0A3P7NH54-F1
#
_entry.id   AF-A0A3P7NH54-F1
#
_cell.length_a   1.000
_cell.length_b   1.000
_cell.length_c   1.000
_cell.angle_alpha   90.00
_cell.angle_beta   90.00
_cell.angle_gamma   90.00
#
_symmetry.space_group_name_H-M   'P 1'
#
loop_
_entity.id
_entity.type
_entity.pdbx_description
1 polymer ?
#
loop_
_entity_poly.entity_id
_entity_poly.type
_entity_poly.pdbx_seq_one_letter_code
_entity_poly.pdbx_strand_id
1 'polypeptide(L)'
;MHENDGGVTVQAMGRQRCRILTRRSAVNGMPYGEVRVLEEVELPPISRALQPISFSRLSSSKNLRYCAAITSHSYFALKMSLTGATAFSYWVAANLPIDMETRLRLLTEPCTDRRLIDIIICKNCGSTLCRMEHMITGYVHDLFTVSEVTSTTARGQPSAEYSWFPGYKWTIHECANCGQHVGWRFTSSKLLPASFFGLTRSAIRPADSRHPVASNVQRIEQLAIV
;
A
#
# COMPACT_ATOMS: atom_id res chain seq x y z
N MET A 1 22.78 -2.01 43.77
CA MET A 1 23.17 -2.98 42.73
C MET A 1 22.00 -3.05 41.77
N HIS A 2 22.08 -2.37 40.63
CA HIS A 2 21.05 -2.46 39.59
C HIS A 2 21.38 -3.65 38.72
N GLU A 3 20.57 -4.71 38.79
CA GLU A 3 20.57 -5.81 37.83
C GLU A 3 20.23 -5.22 36.46
N ASN A 4 21.24 -5.17 35.60
CA ASN A 4 21.09 -4.84 34.20
C ASN A 4 20.68 -6.16 33.52
N ASP A 5 19.37 -6.44 33.49
CA ASP A 5 18.83 -7.55 32.71
C ASP A 5 19.27 -7.34 31.26
N GLY A 6 20.23 -8.15 30.82
CA GLY A 6 20.95 -8.02 29.54
C GLY A 6 20.08 -8.34 28.33
N GLY A 7 18.97 -7.62 28.17
CA GLY A 7 18.05 -7.75 27.05
C GLY A 7 18.76 -7.43 25.74
N VAL A 8 18.73 -8.36 24.80
CA VAL A 8 19.25 -8.16 23.45
C VAL A 8 18.17 -7.46 22.62
N THR A 9 18.46 -6.27 22.11
CA THR A 9 17.62 -5.58 21.12
C THR A 9 18.03 -6.00 19.72
N VAL A 10 17.10 -6.58 18.94
CA VAL A 10 17.35 -7.03 17.57
C VAL A 10 16.63 -6.13 16.58
N GLN A 11 17.34 -5.65 15.56
CA GLN A 11 16.76 -5.00 14.38
C GLN A 11 16.94 -5.92 13.17
N ALA A 12 15.84 -6.39 12.59
CA ALA A 12 15.84 -7.25 11.41
C ALA A 12 15.37 -6.49 10.17
N MET A 13 15.84 -6.93 9.00
CA MET A 13 15.40 -6.43 7.69
C MET A 13 15.14 -7.62 6.78
N GLY A 14 13.94 -7.69 6.21
CA GLY A 14 13.59 -8.72 5.22
C GLY A 14 14.43 -8.57 3.95
N ARG A 15 15.02 -9.68 3.47
CA ARG A 15 15.93 -9.68 2.30
C ARG A 15 15.41 -10.45 1.11
N GLN A 16 14.81 -11.62 1.31
CA GLN A 16 14.42 -12.52 0.24
C GLN A 16 13.08 -13.17 0.55
N ARG A 17 12.25 -13.35 -0.49
CA ARG A 17 11.05 -14.16 -0.37
C ARG A 17 11.44 -15.63 -0.39
N CYS A 18 10.79 -16.41 0.47
CA CYS A 18 10.95 -17.85 0.45
C CYS A 18 9.60 -18.56 0.62
N ARG A 19 9.50 -19.75 0.06
CA ARG A 19 8.41 -20.69 0.31
C ARG A 19 8.91 -21.73 1.31
N ILE A 20 8.20 -21.86 2.42
CA ILE A 20 8.46 -22.92 3.40
C ILE A 20 8.06 -24.25 2.77
N LEU A 21 8.98 -25.20 2.72
CA LEU A 21 8.76 -26.56 2.20
C LEU A 21 8.44 -27.53 3.33
N THR A 22 9.16 -27.42 4.44
CA THR A 22 8.97 -28.25 5.63
C THR A 22 9.02 -27.38 6.88
N ARG A 23 8.28 -27.77 7.91
CA ARG A 23 8.34 -27.15 9.25
C ARG A 23 8.59 -28.24 10.28
N ARG A 24 9.62 -28.03 11.09
CA ARG A 24 10.09 -28.92 12.15
C ARG A 24 10.30 -28.07 13.41
N SER A 25 10.41 -28.71 14.56
CA SER A 25 10.73 -28.05 15.83
C SER A 25 11.97 -28.69 16.42
N ALA A 26 12.92 -27.87 16.86
CA ALA A 26 14.07 -28.31 17.59
C ALA A 26 13.66 -28.73 19.01
N VAL A 27 14.58 -29.40 19.72
CA VAL A 27 14.34 -29.90 21.10
C VAL A 27 14.01 -28.76 22.07
N ASN A 28 14.53 -27.55 21.82
CA ASN A 28 14.24 -26.34 22.58
C ASN A 28 12.94 -25.61 22.13
N GLY A 29 12.14 -26.22 21.25
CA GLY A 29 10.90 -25.64 20.73
C GLY A 29 11.06 -24.65 19.57
N MET A 30 12.30 -24.31 19.18
CA MET A 30 12.53 -23.35 18.09
C MET A 30 12.16 -23.97 16.73
N PRO A 31 11.32 -23.31 15.91
CA PRO A 31 10.94 -23.83 14.61
C PRO A 31 12.09 -23.73 13.60
N TYR A 32 12.30 -24.76 12.80
CA TYR A 32 13.24 -24.77 11.68
C TYR A 32 12.67 -25.56 10.50
N GLY A 33 13.23 -25.41 9.30
CA GLY A 33 12.69 -26.09 8.13
C GLY A 33 13.42 -25.75 6.85
N GLU A 34 13.11 -26.50 5.80
CA GLU A 34 13.63 -26.22 4.46
C GLU A 34 12.81 -25.11 3.80
N VAL A 35 13.50 -24.18 3.16
CA VAL A 35 12.90 -23.06 2.44
C VAL A 35 13.43 -23.02 1.01
N ARG A 36 12.55 -22.71 0.06
CA ARG A 36 12.93 -22.41 -1.32
C ARG A 36 12.90 -20.90 -1.52
N VAL A 37 14.03 -20.30 -1.85
CA VAL A 37 14.10 -18.88 -2.24
C VAL A 37 13.32 -18.69 -3.54
N LEU A 38 12.46 -17.67 -3.56
CA LEU A 38 11.65 -17.32 -4.74
C LEU A 38 12.38 -16.28 -5.58
N GLU A 39 12.36 -16.47 -6.90
CA GLU A 39 12.93 -15.50 -7.84
C GLU A 39 12.08 -14.23 -7.92
N GLU A 40 12.77 -13.12 -8.14
CA GLU A 40 12.17 -11.81 -8.37
C GLU A 40 12.09 -11.56 -9.88
N VAL A 41 10.91 -11.19 -10.37
CA VAL A 41 10.65 -11.00 -11.80
C VAL A 41 10.53 -9.50 -12.08
N GLU A 42 11.58 -8.91 -12.63
CA GLU A 42 11.50 -7.55 -13.20
C GLU A 42 11.07 -7.65 -14.66
N LEU A 43 9.92 -7.06 -15.00
CA LEU A 43 9.50 -7.01 -16.40
C LEU A 43 10.38 -6.00 -17.15
N PRO A 44 10.95 -6.37 -18.31
CA PRO A 44 11.56 -5.39 -19.17
C PRO A 44 10.49 -4.38 -19.62
N PRO A 45 10.80 -3.06 -19.68
CA PRO A 45 9.85 -2.07 -20.13
C PRO A 45 9.30 -2.44 -21.51
N ILE A 46 7.98 -2.45 -21.71
CA ILE A 46 7.36 -2.70 -23.03
C ILE A 46 7.90 -1.71 -24.08
N SER A 47 8.28 -0.51 -23.65
CA SER A 47 8.96 0.50 -24.47
C SER A 47 10.27 -0.01 -25.10
N ARG A 48 11.00 -0.91 -24.44
CA ARG A 48 12.25 -1.45 -24.97
C ARG A 48 12.07 -2.42 -26.13
N ALA A 49 10.89 -3.02 -26.28
CA ALA A 49 10.58 -3.94 -27.38
C ALA A 49 10.06 -3.22 -28.65
N LEU A 50 9.57 -1.98 -28.53
CA LEU A 50 8.85 -1.29 -29.62
C LEU A 50 9.22 0.20 -29.82
N GLN A 51 10.16 0.80 -29.06
CA GLN A 51 10.48 2.23 -29.24
C GLN A 51 11.69 2.49 -30.15
N PRO A 52 11.54 3.37 -31.15
CA PRO A 52 12.68 4.01 -31.80
C PRO A 52 13.52 4.79 -30.79
N ILE A 53 14.83 4.78 -31.00
CA ILE A 53 15.86 5.36 -30.11
C ILE A 53 15.59 6.84 -29.77
N SER A 54 14.88 7.56 -30.64
CA SER A 54 14.48 8.98 -30.53
C SER A 54 13.41 9.28 -29.47
N PHE A 55 12.64 8.30 -28.99
CA PHE A 55 11.60 8.49 -27.95
C PHE A 55 11.97 7.96 -26.56
N SER A 56 13.22 7.51 -26.38
CA SER A 56 13.75 6.95 -25.13
C SER A 56 13.65 7.89 -23.91
N ARG A 57 13.40 9.19 -24.11
CA ARG A 57 13.26 10.19 -23.04
C ARG A 57 11.83 10.33 -22.47
N LEU A 58 10.83 9.62 -23.01
CA LEU A 58 9.43 9.73 -22.58
C LEU A 58 8.83 8.42 -22.04
N SER A 59 9.65 7.54 -21.48
CA SER A 59 9.13 6.36 -20.76
C SER A 59 8.57 6.79 -19.39
N SER A 60 7.28 7.16 -19.36
CA SER A 60 6.50 7.33 -18.12
C SER A 60 6.35 5.98 -17.41
N SER A 61 7.40 5.55 -16.73
CA SER A 61 7.33 4.40 -15.82
C SER A 61 6.36 4.75 -14.69
N LYS A 62 5.50 3.80 -14.31
CA LYS A 62 4.64 3.91 -13.12
C LYS A 62 5.42 4.41 -11.90
N ASN A 63 6.70 4.00 -11.79
CA ASN A 63 7.66 4.46 -10.79
C ASN A 63 7.74 5.99 -10.68
N LEU A 64 7.80 6.75 -11.78
CA LEU A 64 7.92 8.20 -11.73
C LEU A 64 6.67 8.88 -11.14
N ARG A 65 5.48 8.30 -11.38
CA ARG A 65 4.21 8.79 -10.82
C ARG A 65 4.09 8.48 -9.32
N TYR A 66 4.52 7.29 -8.88
CA TYR A 66 4.62 7.01 -7.44
C TYR A 66 5.67 7.87 -6.76
N CYS A 67 6.85 8.07 -7.38
CA CYS A 67 7.85 8.97 -6.84
C CYS A 67 7.25 10.37 -6.69
N ALA A 68 6.63 10.95 -7.72
CA ALA A 68 6.01 12.27 -7.67
C ALA A 68 4.94 12.40 -6.57
N ALA A 69 4.08 11.39 -6.42
CA ALA A 69 3.04 11.36 -5.40
C ALA A 69 3.58 11.42 -3.96
N ILE A 70 4.59 10.59 -3.69
CA ILE A 70 5.17 10.45 -2.34
C ILE A 70 6.28 11.50 -2.10
N THR A 71 6.83 12.12 -3.15
CA THR A 71 7.82 13.21 -3.07
C THR A 71 7.28 14.46 -2.39
N SER A 72 5.96 14.57 -2.21
CA SER A 72 5.40 15.71 -1.50
C SER A 72 5.72 15.72 0.00
N HIS A 73 6.00 14.59 0.70
CA HIS A 73 6.25 14.67 2.16
C HIS A 73 6.97 13.50 2.88
N SER A 74 8.04 12.89 2.34
CA SER A 74 9.12 12.39 3.23
C SER A 74 10.44 12.14 2.48
N TYR A 75 11.54 12.68 3.00
CA TYR A 75 12.91 12.31 2.60
C TYR A 75 13.11 10.79 2.56
N PHE A 76 12.40 10.07 3.44
CA PHE A 76 12.45 8.62 3.53
C PHE A 76 11.86 7.89 2.33
N ALA A 77 10.70 8.31 1.81
CA ALA A 77 10.12 7.71 0.62
C ALA A 77 10.94 8.00 -0.64
N LEU A 78 11.51 9.22 -0.73
CA LEU A 78 12.48 9.56 -1.75
C LEU A 78 13.71 8.65 -1.68
N LYS A 79 14.32 8.53 -0.51
CA LYS A 79 15.45 7.62 -0.27
C LYS A 79 15.11 6.17 -0.64
N MET A 80 13.89 5.72 -0.34
CA MET A 80 13.45 4.36 -0.67
C MET A 80 13.13 4.17 -2.16
N SER A 81 12.65 5.19 -2.86
CA SER A 81 12.47 5.15 -4.31
C SER A 81 13.81 5.03 -5.07
N LEU A 82 14.88 5.54 -4.46
CA LEU A 82 16.24 5.50 -4.98
C LEU A 82 16.95 4.16 -4.75
N THR A 83 16.40 3.24 -3.94
CA THR A 83 16.98 1.90 -3.72
C THR A 83 16.62 0.89 -4.81
N GLY A 84 15.78 1.30 -5.78
CA GLY A 84 15.34 0.48 -6.91
C GLY A 84 13.84 0.18 -6.87
N ALA A 85 13.23 -0.02 -8.04
CA ALA A 85 11.78 -0.21 -8.20
C ALA A 85 11.24 -1.39 -7.37
N THR A 86 12.02 -2.47 -7.29
CA THR A 86 11.70 -3.66 -6.52
C THR A 86 11.62 -3.36 -5.02
N ALA A 87 12.67 -2.83 -4.41
CA ALA A 87 12.69 -2.47 -3.00
C ALA A 87 11.60 -1.45 -2.65
N PHE A 88 11.40 -0.45 -3.52
CA PHE A 88 10.33 0.51 -3.39
C PHE A 88 8.93 -0.12 -3.39
N SER A 89 8.67 -1.06 -4.31
CA SER A 89 7.37 -1.75 -4.39
C SER A 89 7.03 -2.55 -3.13
N TYR A 90 8.02 -3.18 -2.47
CA TYR A 90 7.81 -3.84 -1.19
C TYR A 90 7.55 -2.85 -0.06
N TRP A 91 8.28 -1.73 -0.04
CA TRP A 91 8.03 -0.68 0.94
C TRP A 91 6.61 -0.13 0.80
N VAL A 92 6.14 0.11 -0.43
CA VAL A 92 4.75 0.52 -0.69
C VAL A 92 3.78 -0.55 -0.17
N ALA A 93 3.94 -1.82 -0.56
CA ALA A 93 3.09 -2.91 -0.11
C ALA A 93 3.02 -3.06 1.42
N ALA A 94 4.14 -2.86 2.11
CA ALA A 94 4.23 -2.95 3.57
C ALA A 94 3.55 -1.77 4.28
N ASN A 95 3.60 -0.57 3.71
CA ASN A 95 3.10 0.66 4.33
C ASN A 95 1.67 1.03 3.89
N LEU A 96 1.08 0.30 2.94
CA LEU A 96 -0.31 0.52 2.55
C LEU A 96 -1.29 0.10 3.67
N PRO A 97 -2.28 0.95 4.00
CA PRO A 97 -3.39 0.61 4.91
C PRO A 97 -4.45 -0.23 4.17
N ILE A 98 -4.04 -1.43 3.76
CA ILE A 98 -4.85 -2.46 3.12
C ILE A 98 -4.94 -3.66 4.04
N ASP A 99 -6.03 -4.42 3.99
CA ASP A 99 -6.24 -5.58 4.85
C ASP A 99 -5.09 -6.61 4.75
N MET A 100 -4.90 -7.39 5.82
CA MET A 100 -3.75 -8.28 5.95
C MET A 100 -3.66 -9.28 4.80
N GLU A 101 -4.80 -9.78 4.31
CA GLU A 101 -4.85 -10.72 3.20
C GLU A 101 -4.31 -10.08 1.92
N THR A 102 -4.79 -8.89 1.55
CA THR A 102 -4.28 -8.14 0.40
C THR A 102 -2.81 -7.80 0.57
N ARG A 103 -2.38 -7.38 1.77
CA ARG A 103 -0.96 -7.11 2.06
C ARG A 103 -0.09 -8.33 1.78
N LEU A 104 -0.48 -9.50 2.27
CA LEU A 104 0.24 -10.75 2.03
C LEU A 104 0.28 -11.11 0.53
N ARG A 105 -0.81 -10.88 -0.21
CA ARG A 105 -0.84 -11.11 -1.67
C ARG A 105 0.19 -10.23 -2.39
N LEU A 106 0.30 -8.95 -2.05
CA LEU A 106 1.30 -8.05 -2.65
C LEU A 106 2.72 -8.43 -2.28
N LEU A 107 2.95 -8.78 -1.01
CA LEU A 107 4.27 -9.20 -0.53
C LEU A 107 4.69 -10.55 -1.13
N THR A 108 3.73 -11.34 -1.63
CA THR A 108 4.00 -12.62 -2.32
C THR A 108 4.16 -12.44 -3.84
N GLU A 109 3.53 -11.42 -4.44
CA GLU A 109 3.59 -11.12 -5.88
C GLU A 109 5.05 -11.07 -6.34
N PRO A 110 5.47 -11.85 -7.35
CA PRO A 110 6.87 -11.88 -7.79
C PRO A 110 7.26 -10.75 -8.73
N CYS A 111 6.28 -10.08 -9.34
CA CYS A 111 6.52 -9.04 -10.32
C CYS A 111 6.43 -7.64 -9.71
N THR A 112 7.51 -6.87 -9.79
CA THR A 112 7.60 -5.49 -9.27
C THR A 112 6.49 -4.58 -9.81
N ASP A 113 6.23 -4.64 -11.12
CA ASP A 113 5.19 -3.81 -11.75
C ASP A 113 3.77 -4.20 -11.35
N ARG A 114 3.55 -5.46 -10.95
CA ARG A 114 2.26 -5.96 -10.45
C ARG A 114 2.07 -5.70 -8.96
N ARG A 115 3.17 -5.60 -8.22
CA ARG A 115 3.19 -5.22 -6.80
C ARG A 115 2.85 -3.74 -6.58
N LEU A 116 3.17 -2.90 -7.57
CA LEU A 116 2.82 -1.47 -7.57
C LEU A 116 1.34 -1.26 -7.94
N ILE A 117 0.51 -0.98 -6.94
CA ILE A 117 -0.94 -0.73 -7.07
C ILE A 117 -1.22 0.69 -7.53
N ASP A 118 -1.82 0.85 -8.72
CA ASP A 118 -2.08 2.18 -9.30
C ASP A 118 -3.44 2.76 -8.82
N ILE A 119 -4.42 1.87 -8.59
CA ILE A 119 -5.82 2.27 -8.37
C ILE A 119 -6.37 1.63 -7.10
N ILE A 120 -7.04 2.45 -6.29
CA ILE A 120 -7.82 2.05 -5.13
C ILE A 120 -9.30 2.13 -5.49
N ILE A 121 -10.02 1.05 -5.16
CA ILE A 121 -11.44 0.86 -5.46
C ILE A 121 -12.24 0.61 -4.18
N CYS A 122 -13.53 0.86 -4.25
CA CYS A 122 -14.48 0.49 -3.21
C CYS A 122 -14.48 -1.04 -3.04
N LYS A 123 -14.27 -1.52 -1.82
CA LYS A 123 -14.26 -2.96 -1.51
C LYS A 123 -15.60 -3.63 -1.83
N ASN A 124 -16.72 -2.93 -1.62
CA ASN A 124 -18.06 -3.48 -1.79
C ASN A 124 -18.48 -3.63 -3.26
N CYS A 125 -18.25 -2.62 -4.10
CA CYS A 125 -18.78 -2.58 -5.47
C CYS A 125 -17.72 -2.43 -6.57
N GLY A 126 -16.46 -2.22 -6.22
CA GLY A 126 -15.36 -2.06 -7.18
C GLY A 126 -15.29 -0.70 -7.89
N SER A 127 -16.12 0.28 -7.52
CA SER A 127 -16.05 1.64 -8.07
C SER A 127 -14.69 2.29 -7.76
N THR A 128 -14.08 2.95 -8.74
CA THR A 128 -12.81 3.66 -8.59
C THR A 128 -12.94 4.83 -7.62
N LEU A 129 -12.15 4.80 -6.54
CA LEU A 129 -12.14 5.83 -5.52
C LEU A 129 -10.98 6.80 -5.70
N CYS A 130 -9.76 6.32 -5.89
CA CYS A 130 -8.62 7.20 -6.10
C CYS A 130 -7.46 6.47 -6.75
N ARG A 131 -6.52 7.24 -7.29
CA ARG A 131 -5.23 6.74 -7.72
C ARG A 131 -4.20 6.90 -6.60
N MET A 132 -3.19 6.05 -6.60
CA MET A 132 -2.10 6.12 -5.63
C MET A 132 -1.25 7.38 -5.79
N GLU A 133 -1.36 8.08 -6.91
CA GLU A 133 -0.70 9.36 -7.11
C GLU A 133 -1.20 10.48 -6.17
N HIS A 134 -2.38 10.29 -5.58
CA HIS A 134 -2.98 11.23 -4.63
C HIS A 134 -2.62 10.95 -3.17
N MET A 135 -1.81 9.93 -2.86
CA MET A 135 -1.45 9.61 -1.48
C MET A 135 -0.63 10.74 -0.85
N ILE A 136 -1.10 11.31 0.27
CA ILE A 136 -0.44 12.43 0.94
C ILE A 136 0.59 11.94 1.97
N THR A 137 0.18 11.19 3.00
CA THR A 137 1.10 10.63 4.02
C THR A 137 0.47 9.47 4.82
N GLY A 138 1.31 8.75 5.58
CA GLY A 138 1.00 7.48 6.25
C GLY A 138 0.27 7.56 7.61
N TYR A 139 -0.29 6.38 7.95
CA TYR A 139 -0.91 5.91 9.19
C TYR A 139 -1.16 6.92 10.32
N VAL A 140 -2.38 7.45 10.34
CA VAL A 140 -3.06 7.89 11.56
C VAL A 140 -4.32 7.04 11.67
N HIS A 141 -4.47 6.24 12.72
CA HIS A 141 -5.69 5.48 13.05
C HIS A 141 -6.31 4.61 11.91
N ASP A 142 -5.48 3.85 11.18
CA ASP A 142 -5.95 2.91 10.13
C ASP A 142 -6.62 3.61 8.93
N LEU A 143 -6.20 4.85 8.66
CA LEU A 143 -6.72 5.73 7.61
C LEU A 143 -5.72 5.91 6.46
N PHE A 144 -6.23 5.81 5.23
CA PHE A 144 -5.51 6.11 4.01
C PHE A 144 -5.76 7.56 3.60
N THR A 145 -4.75 8.44 3.77
CA THR A 145 -4.91 9.85 3.44
C THR A 145 -4.55 10.15 2.00
N VAL A 146 -5.47 10.79 1.28
CA VAL A 146 -5.31 11.16 -0.13
C VAL A 146 -5.80 12.56 -0.41
N SER A 147 -5.22 13.23 -1.41
CA SER A 147 -5.60 14.58 -1.83
C SER A 147 -6.94 14.60 -2.56
N GLU A 148 -7.24 13.55 -3.30
CA GLU A 148 -8.41 13.50 -4.17
C GLU A 148 -9.07 12.12 -4.14
N VAL A 149 -10.41 12.13 -4.15
CA VAL A 149 -11.26 10.94 -4.22
C VAL A 149 -12.42 11.19 -5.17
N THR A 150 -12.60 10.30 -6.13
CA THR A 150 -13.73 10.25 -7.05
C THR A 150 -14.84 9.34 -6.54
N SER A 151 -16.04 9.48 -7.11
CA SER A 151 -17.14 8.53 -6.89
C SER A 151 -17.56 8.38 -5.42
N THR A 152 -17.53 9.49 -4.67
CA THR A 152 -18.09 9.58 -3.32
C THR A 152 -19.09 10.71 -3.19
N THR A 153 -20.01 10.56 -2.24
CA THR A 153 -21.04 11.55 -1.92
C THR A 153 -20.92 11.91 -0.44
N ALA A 154 -21.00 13.21 -0.15
CA ALA A 154 -20.96 13.71 1.22
C ALA A 154 -22.29 13.44 1.93
N ARG A 155 -22.22 13.05 3.20
CA ARG A 155 -23.38 12.87 4.07
C ARG A 155 -23.28 13.79 5.28
N GLY A 156 -24.29 14.65 5.44
CA GLY A 156 -24.39 15.59 6.55
C GLY A 156 -23.52 16.85 6.38
N GLN A 157 -23.43 17.63 7.46
CA GLN A 157 -22.67 18.87 7.50
C GLN A 157 -21.25 18.64 8.05
N PRO A 158 -20.26 19.47 7.68
CA PRO A 158 -18.92 19.38 8.25
C PRO A 158 -18.90 19.62 9.77
N SER A 159 -18.30 18.71 10.53
CA SER A 159 -18.16 18.80 11.99
C SER A 159 -16.69 18.90 12.40
N ALA A 160 -16.42 19.70 13.44
CA ALA A 160 -15.11 19.72 14.11
C ALA A 160 -15.03 18.76 15.30
N GLU A 161 -16.17 18.19 15.71
CA GLU A 161 -16.29 17.37 16.91
C GLU A 161 -15.47 16.08 16.77
N TYR A 162 -14.61 15.77 17.75
CA TYR A 162 -13.72 14.59 17.72
C TYR A 162 -12.86 14.46 16.44
N SER A 163 -12.51 15.58 15.79
CA SER A 163 -11.67 15.54 14.61
C SER A 163 -10.27 14.98 14.93
N TRP A 164 -9.85 13.95 14.19
CA TRP A 164 -8.50 13.40 14.28
C TRP A 164 -7.41 14.34 13.74
N PHE A 165 -7.81 15.40 13.03
CA PHE A 165 -6.90 16.40 12.49
C PHE A 165 -7.30 17.76 13.07
N PRO A 166 -6.63 18.22 14.15
CA PRO A 166 -6.91 19.51 14.75
C PRO A 166 -6.88 20.65 13.73
N GLY A 167 -7.90 21.52 13.75
CA GLY A 167 -8.06 22.59 12.77
C GLY A 167 -8.72 22.19 11.44
N TYR A 168 -9.11 20.92 11.29
CA TYR A 168 -9.96 20.44 10.20
C TYR A 168 -11.35 20.05 10.68
N LYS A 169 -12.36 20.32 9.84
CA LYS A 169 -13.70 19.74 9.95
C LYS A 169 -13.80 18.52 9.06
N TRP A 170 -14.41 17.45 9.55
CA TRP A 170 -14.69 16.24 8.78
C TRP A 170 -16.14 16.19 8.33
N THR A 171 -16.35 15.62 7.15
CA THR A 171 -17.67 15.24 6.62
C THR A 171 -17.64 13.77 6.25
N ILE A 172 -18.69 13.02 6.56
CA ILE A 172 -18.81 11.61 6.17
C ILE A 172 -18.91 11.51 4.66
N HIS A 173 -18.21 10.55 4.06
CA HIS A 173 -18.28 10.23 2.64
C HIS A 173 -18.64 8.76 2.43
N GLU A 174 -19.62 8.55 1.56
CA GLU A 174 -20.13 7.25 1.15
C GLU A 174 -19.81 7.03 -0.34
N CYS A 175 -19.67 5.77 -0.76
CA CYS A 175 -19.48 5.44 -2.16
C CYS A 175 -20.74 5.83 -2.95
N ALA A 176 -20.58 6.65 -3.99
CA ALA A 176 -21.70 7.13 -4.80
C ALA A 176 -22.45 5.98 -5.53
N ASN A 177 -21.80 4.83 -5.72
CA ASN A 177 -22.38 3.68 -6.42
C ASN A 177 -23.14 2.71 -5.50
N CYS A 178 -22.69 2.50 -4.26
CA CYS A 178 -23.27 1.49 -3.37
C CYS A 178 -23.69 1.99 -1.99
N GLY A 179 -23.51 3.29 -1.70
CA GLY A 179 -23.85 3.90 -0.40
C GLY A 179 -22.97 3.46 0.77
N GLN A 180 -21.99 2.58 0.56
CA GLN A 180 -21.12 2.11 1.63
C GLN A 180 -20.28 3.26 2.17
N HIS A 181 -20.20 3.41 3.49
CA HIS A 181 -19.26 4.33 4.13
C HIS A 181 -17.83 4.00 3.71
N VAL A 182 -17.14 4.98 3.12
CA VAL A 182 -15.74 4.82 2.67
C VAL A 182 -14.75 5.60 3.54
N GLY A 183 -15.19 6.68 4.18
CA GLY A 183 -14.35 7.47 5.07
C GLY A 183 -14.84 8.90 5.20
N TRP A 184 -13.90 9.84 5.32
CA TRP A 184 -14.21 11.24 5.59
C TRP A 184 -13.45 12.20 4.69
N ARG A 185 -14.05 13.37 4.43
CA ARG A 185 -13.36 14.52 3.85
C ARG A 185 -13.03 15.52 4.93
N PHE A 186 -11.76 15.89 5.04
CA PHE A 186 -11.26 16.91 5.97
C PHE A 186 -11.09 18.23 5.22
N THR A 187 -11.58 19.31 5.82
CA THR A 187 -11.53 20.67 5.24
C THR A 187 -11.07 21.68 6.28
N SER A 188 -10.22 22.62 5.87
CA SER A 188 -9.77 23.73 6.70
C SER A 188 -9.72 25.02 5.88
N SER A 189 -10.10 26.13 6.49
CA SER A 189 -9.95 27.47 5.89
C SER A 189 -8.62 28.13 6.25
N LYS A 190 -7.83 27.52 7.15
CA LYS A 190 -6.62 28.12 7.74
C LYS A 190 -5.35 27.29 7.52
N LEU A 191 -5.49 25.99 7.28
CA LEU A 191 -4.38 25.05 7.17
C LEU A 191 -4.16 24.60 5.73
N LEU A 192 -2.94 24.14 5.46
CA LEU A 192 -2.60 23.44 4.23
C LEU A 192 -2.39 21.94 4.52
N PRO A 193 -2.90 21.04 3.67
CA PRO A 193 -3.76 21.32 2.51
C PRO A 193 -5.16 21.84 2.92
N ALA A 194 -5.79 22.67 2.09
CA ALA A 194 -7.13 23.20 2.39
C ALA A 194 -8.20 22.09 2.51
N SER A 195 -8.02 20.97 1.80
CA SER A 195 -8.80 19.77 2.01
C SER A 195 -8.04 18.51 1.62
N PHE A 196 -8.42 17.39 2.24
CA PHE A 196 -7.98 16.04 1.87
C PHE A 196 -9.03 15.02 2.31
N PHE A 197 -8.82 13.75 1.97
CA PHE A 197 -9.68 12.64 2.38
C PHE A 197 -8.92 11.65 3.24
N GLY A 198 -9.63 11.03 4.18
CA GLY A 198 -9.17 9.87 4.92
C GLY A 198 -10.08 8.69 4.66
N LEU A 199 -9.62 7.71 3.88
CA LEU A 199 -10.36 6.50 3.55
C LEU A 199 -10.10 5.39 4.57
N THR A 200 -11.15 4.67 4.95
CA THR A 200 -11.05 3.55 5.89
C THR A 200 -10.54 2.30 5.18
N ARG A 201 -9.56 1.63 5.80
CA ARG A 201 -9.01 0.35 5.33
C ARG A 201 -10.06 -0.72 5.07
N SER A 202 -11.13 -0.76 5.87
CA SER A 202 -12.22 -1.73 5.73
C SER A 202 -13.06 -1.53 4.47
N ALA A 203 -13.10 -0.32 3.91
CA ALA A 203 -13.96 0.03 2.79
C ALA A 203 -13.24 0.07 1.43
N ILE A 204 -11.91 -0.05 1.42
CA ILE A 204 -11.08 0.06 0.22
C ILE A 204 -10.30 -1.22 -0.07
N ARG A 205 -9.95 -1.42 -1.34
CA ARG A 205 -8.96 -2.42 -1.75
C ARG A 205 -8.22 -1.96 -3.01
N PRO A 206 -7.04 -2.50 -3.29
CA PRO A 206 -6.41 -2.38 -4.60
C PRO A 206 -7.31 -2.92 -5.71
N ALA A 207 -7.33 -2.25 -6.86
CA ALA A 207 -7.80 -2.87 -8.08
C ALA A 207 -6.92 -4.09 -8.37
N ASP A 208 -7.52 -5.25 -8.63
CA ASP A 208 -6.76 -6.41 -9.06
C ASP A 208 -6.03 -6.06 -10.36
N SER A 209 -4.71 -6.27 -10.39
CA SER A 209 -3.90 -6.18 -11.60
C SER A 209 -4.22 -7.28 -12.62
N ARG A 210 -5.08 -8.24 -12.22
CA ARG A 210 -5.63 -9.29 -13.07
C ARG A 210 -6.90 -8.78 -13.73
N HIS A 211 -6.92 -8.77 -15.06
CA HIS A 211 -8.16 -8.96 -15.82
C HIS A 211 -9.00 -10.07 -15.15
N PRO A 212 -10.34 -9.99 -15.14
CA PRO A 212 -11.17 -11.02 -14.53
C PRO A 212 -10.96 -12.34 -15.27
N VAL A 213 -10.11 -13.20 -14.71
CA VAL A 213 -10.03 -14.60 -15.08
C VAL A 213 -10.56 -15.39 -13.89
N ALA A 214 -11.50 -16.27 -14.24
CA ALA A 214 -12.38 -17.02 -13.36
C ALA A 214 -11.74 -17.47 -12.05
N SER A 215 -12.56 -17.33 -11.01
CA SER A 215 -12.51 -17.99 -9.71
C SER A 215 -11.77 -19.32 -9.72
N ASN A 216 -10.69 -19.40 -8.93
CA ASN A 216 -10.33 -20.55 -8.11
C ASN A 216 -9.26 -20.09 -7.11
N VAL A 217 -9.69 -19.39 -6.06
CA VAL A 217 -8.81 -19.05 -4.93
C VAL A 217 -8.70 -20.29 -4.04
N GLN A 218 -7.66 -21.09 -4.24
CA GLN A 218 -7.22 -22.04 -3.23
C GLN A 218 -6.61 -21.26 -2.06
N ARG A 219 -7.06 -21.59 -0.84
CA ARG A 219 -6.59 -21.07 0.45
C ARG A 219 -5.09 -20.81 0.45
N ILE A 220 -4.71 -19.54 0.63
CA ILE A 220 -3.33 -19.16 0.92
C ILE A 220 -3.14 -19.35 2.43
N GLU A 221 -2.58 -20.50 2.80
CA GLU A 221 -2.08 -20.75 4.15
C GLU A 221 -0.90 -19.80 4.45
N GLN A 222 -0.92 -19.28 5.67
CA GLN A 222 -0.03 -18.24 6.20
C GLN A 222 1.45 -18.53 5.91
N LEU A 223 2.11 -17.61 5.18
CA LEU A 223 3.57 -17.54 5.12
C LEU A 223 4.03 -16.42 6.06
N ALA A 224 4.81 -16.81 7.07
CA ALA A 224 5.46 -15.91 8.01
C ALA A 224 6.53 -15.08 7.28
N ILE A 225 6.47 -13.77 7.43
CA ILE A 225 7.55 -12.85 7.04
C ILE A 225 8.54 -12.85 8.22
N VAL A 226 9.77 -13.30 7.98
CA VAL A 226 10.90 -13.20 8.92
C VAL A 226 11.64 -11.89 8.67
#